data_AF-A0AAJ1ZYQ9-F1
#
_entry.id   AF-A0AAJ1ZYQ9-F1
#
_cell.length_a   1.000
_cell.length_b   1.000
_cell.length_c   1.000
_cell.angle_alpha   90.00
_cell.angle_beta   90.00
_cell.angle_gamma   90.00
#
_symmetry.space_group_name_H-M   'P 1'
#
loop_
_entity.id
_entity.type
_entity.pdbx_description
1 polymer ?
#
loop_
_entity_poly.entity_id
_entity_poly.type
_entity_poly.pdbx_seq_one_letter_code
_entity_poly.pdbx_strand_id
1 'polypeptide(L)'
;MSDTLTPVEADHAMRNWTYRSSGKIRIGSDQHLRMFCEMLLTTHNPYKPAVIEWPKLDPAAHKRVTSLPIWDIAVQTEGRASIRVATYAAAVHDPHLREALRMNGGEEARHKLVLSKLVEAYGIELAPEPPYPAPDDALRAWMLTGYSECIDSFFAFGLFEAARQSGYFPEVLVETFEPVIQEEARHILFFANWVAWYRRSLPWYRKPGFLLKTASVWISLIRDRISLARGFDTSGAAQDANFPANVGDSVAGNVSVASLIDLCLAENARRMSGYDARLLRPTTVPMLARLARRFVK
;
A
#
# COMPACT_ATOMS: atom_id res chain seq x y z
N MET A 1 -2.29 18.90 14.19
CA MET A 1 -1.52 18.70 15.44
C MET A 1 -0.22 17.93 15.22
N SER A 2 0.31 17.83 13.99
CA SER A 2 1.53 17.07 13.71
C SER A 2 2.82 17.90 13.82
N ASP A 3 2.74 19.23 13.87
CA ASP A 3 3.92 20.12 13.90
C ASP A 3 4.61 20.21 15.28
N THR A 4 4.24 19.34 16.21
CA THR A 4 4.72 19.38 17.61
C THR A 4 5.43 18.09 18.03
N LEU A 5 5.42 17.05 17.20
CA LEU A 5 6.10 15.79 17.50
C LEU A 5 7.57 15.85 17.07
N THR A 6 8.45 15.34 17.91
CA THR A 6 9.83 15.01 17.50
C THR A 6 9.81 13.90 16.44
N PRO A 7 10.86 13.73 15.62
CA PRO A 7 10.92 12.64 14.64
C PRO A 7 10.67 11.26 15.24
N VAL A 8 11.17 11.00 16.46
CA VAL A 8 10.98 9.72 17.17
C VAL A 8 9.52 9.53 17.61
N GLU A 9 8.87 10.58 18.10
CA GLU A 9 7.45 10.50 18.49
C GLU A 9 6.54 10.34 17.27
N ALA A 10 6.83 11.03 16.16
CA ALA A 10 6.12 10.87 14.90
C ALA A 10 6.28 9.44 14.35
N ASP A 11 7.50 8.89 14.41
CA ASP A 11 7.80 7.52 14.02
C ASP A 11 7.05 6.49 14.89
N HIS A 12 7.05 6.69 16.21
CA HIS A 12 6.31 5.84 17.14
C HIS A 12 4.79 5.92 16.90
N ALA A 13 4.23 7.12 16.76
CA ALA A 13 2.81 7.35 16.52
C ALA A 13 2.35 6.74 15.19
N MET A 14 3.19 6.78 14.15
CA MET A 14 2.91 6.15 12.87
C MET A 14 2.69 4.64 12.99
N ARG A 15 3.37 3.97 13.93
CA ARG A 15 3.32 2.50 14.13
C ARG A 15 2.38 2.06 15.25
N ASN A 16 2.07 2.93 16.19
CA ASN A 16 1.34 2.58 17.41
C ASN A 16 0.15 3.50 17.63
N TRP A 17 -1.04 2.92 17.69
CA TRP A 17 -2.25 3.69 17.87
C TRP A 17 -3.35 2.88 18.55
N THR A 18 -3.98 3.46 19.56
CA THR A 18 -5.13 2.87 20.26
C THR A 18 -6.25 3.88 20.32
N TYR A 19 -7.49 3.43 20.10
CA TYR A 19 -8.63 4.33 20.11
C TYR A 19 -9.02 4.73 21.54
N ARG A 20 -9.22 6.03 21.77
CA ARG A 20 -9.46 6.64 23.09
C ARG A 20 -10.59 6.03 23.91
N SER A 21 -11.65 5.53 23.26
CA SER A 21 -12.78 4.93 23.99
C SER A 21 -12.55 3.44 24.24
N SER A 22 -12.80 2.99 25.47
CA SER A 22 -12.84 1.56 25.82
C SER A 22 -14.12 0.88 25.33
N GLY A 23 -14.13 -0.45 25.27
CA GLY A 23 -15.32 -1.25 24.94
C GLY A 23 -15.39 -1.76 23.49
N LYS A 24 -16.49 -2.45 23.17
CA LYS A 24 -16.70 -3.08 21.86
C LYS A 24 -17.08 -2.04 20.80
N ILE A 25 -16.45 -2.12 19.63
CA ILE A 25 -16.80 -1.30 18.46
C ILE A 25 -17.70 -2.11 17.54
N ARG A 26 -18.93 -1.62 17.29
CA ARG A 26 -19.83 -2.25 16.33
C ARG A 26 -19.40 -1.91 14.91
N ILE A 27 -18.92 -2.90 14.16
CA ILE A 27 -18.53 -2.73 12.75
C ILE A 27 -19.71 -2.17 11.94
N GLY A 28 -19.43 -1.09 11.19
CA GLY A 28 -20.43 -0.38 10.39
C GLY A 28 -21.21 0.71 11.13
N SER A 29 -20.92 0.97 12.41
CA SER A 29 -21.45 2.12 13.13
C SER A 29 -20.66 3.41 12.84
N ASP A 30 -21.20 4.56 13.22
CA ASP A 30 -20.49 5.85 13.14
C ASP A 30 -19.25 5.88 14.05
N GLN A 31 -19.26 5.13 15.15
CA GLN A 31 -18.08 4.99 16.00
C GLN A 31 -16.98 4.23 15.28
N HIS A 32 -17.33 3.17 14.53
CA HIS A 32 -16.37 2.46 13.69
C HIS A 32 -15.80 3.37 12.58
N LEU A 33 -16.65 4.17 11.93
CA LEU A 33 -16.23 5.18 10.96
C LEU A 33 -15.19 6.15 11.54
N ARG A 34 -15.54 6.78 12.67
CA ARG A 34 -14.63 7.71 13.37
C ARG A 34 -13.33 7.03 13.76
N MET A 35 -13.39 5.79 14.25
CA MET A 35 -12.21 5.06 14.70
C MET A 35 -11.16 4.88 13.60
N PHE A 36 -11.54 4.34 12.43
CA PHE A 36 -10.56 4.12 11.37
C PHE A 36 -10.12 5.42 10.68
N CYS A 37 -10.99 6.44 10.61
CA CYS A 37 -10.61 7.76 10.10
C CYS A 37 -9.60 8.43 11.04
N GLU A 38 -9.86 8.41 12.35
CA GLU A 38 -8.96 8.99 13.36
C GLU A 38 -7.62 8.26 13.40
N MET A 39 -7.61 6.93 13.26
CA MET A 39 -6.36 6.16 13.13
C MET A 39 -5.49 6.74 12.01
N LEU A 40 -6.04 6.91 10.81
CA LEU A 40 -5.27 7.44 9.70
C LEU A 40 -4.85 8.90 9.94
N LEU A 41 -5.76 9.75 10.42
CA LEU A 41 -5.49 11.18 10.62
C LEU A 41 -4.46 11.49 11.71
N THR A 42 -4.40 10.66 12.75
CA THR A 42 -3.56 10.93 13.94
C THR A 42 -2.24 10.18 13.94
N THR A 43 -2.03 9.26 12.99
CA THR A 43 -0.77 8.53 12.83
C THR A 43 0.02 8.99 11.60
N HIS A 44 -0.34 10.14 11.02
CA HIS A 44 0.37 10.73 9.89
C HIS A 44 1.78 11.17 10.29
N ASN A 45 2.77 10.83 9.47
CA ASN A 45 4.15 11.30 9.62
C ASN A 45 4.48 12.28 8.49
N PRO A 46 4.68 13.58 8.76
CA PRO A 46 4.88 14.60 7.74
C PRO A 46 6.34 14.68 7.27
N TYR A 47 7.01 13.53 7.08
CA TYR A 47 8.37 13.52 6.56
C TYR A 47 8.41 14.11 5.15
N LYS A 48 9.51 14.80 4.82
CA LYS A 48 9.63 15.58 3.58
C LYS A 48 10.54 14.87 2.58
N PRO A 49 10.03 14.41 1.42
CA PRO A 49 10.88 13.72 0.43
C PRO A 49 12.06 14.56 -0.05
N ALA A 50 11.88 15.88 -0.13
CA ALA A 50 12.90 16.81 -0.63
C ALA A 50 14.15 16.94 0.26
N VAL A 51 14.09 16.45 1.51
CA VAL A 51 15.24 16.51 2.45
C VAL A 51 15.81 15.12 2.76
N ILE A 52 15.39 14.08 2.02
CA ILE A 52 15.98 12.75 2.14
C ILE A 52 17.42 12.81 1.64
N GLU A 53 18.37 12.48 2.51
CA GLU A 53 19.77 12.30 2.15
C GLU A 53 19.95 10.92 1.51
N TRP A 54 19.91 10.87 0.18
CA TRP A 54 20.10 9.63 -0.56
C TRP A 54 21.51 9.06 -0.32
N PRO A 55 21.64 7.82 0.15
CA PRO A 55 22.94 7.25 0.46
C PRO A 55 23.75 7.03 -0.82
N LYS A 56 25.07 7.27 -0.73
CA LYS A 56 26.01 6.90 -1.79
C LYS A 56 26.11 5.38 -1.86
N LEU A 57 25.78 4.81 -3.01
CA LEU A 57 25.83 3.37 -3.24
C LEU A 57 27.19 2.98 -3.81
N ASP A 58 27.71 1.84 -3.38
CA ASP A 58 28.84 1.22 -4.07
C ASP A 58 28.42 0.80 -5.50
N PRO A 59 29.38 0.58 -6.43
CA PRO A 59 29.04 0.26 -7.82
C PRO A 59 28.14 -0.96 -8.00
N ALA A 60 28.25 -1.97 -7.14
CA ALA A 60 27.43 -3.17 -7.23
C ALA A 60 26.00 -2.90 -6.74
N ALA A 61 25.83 -2.19 -5.63
CA ALA A 61 24.52 -1.77 -5.12
C ALA A 61 23.82 -0.82 -6.09
N HIS A 62 24.55 0.16 -6.64
CA HIS A 62 24.04 1.08 -7.66
C HIS A 62 23.53 0.29 -8.87
N LYS A 63 24.32 -0.64 -9.41
CA LYS A 63 23.92 -1.48 -10.54
C LYS A 63 22.64 -2.27 -10.25
N ARG A 64 22.50 -2.84 -9.04
CA ARG A 64 21.28 -3.56 -8.64
C ARG A 64 20.06 -2.64 -8.69
N VAL A 65 20.11 -1.48 -8.03
CA VAL A 65 19.03 -0.49 -8.00
C VAL A 65 18.65 -0.04 -9.41
N THR A 66 19.62 0.38 -10.23
CA THR A 66 19.35 0.90 -11.58
C THR A 66 18.90 -0.17 -12.57
N SER A 67 19.15 -1.46 -12.30
CA SER A 67 18.74 -2.56 -13.17
C SER A 67 17.31 -3.05 -12.93
N LEU A 68 16.64 -2.60 -11.87
CA LEU A 68 15.28 -3.03 -11.56
C LEU A 68 14.28 -2.48 -12.60
N PRO A 69 13.53 -3.34 -13.32
CA PRO A 69 12.58 -2.91 -14.35
C PRO A 69 11.23 -2.49 -13.75
N ILE A 70 11.26 -1.67 -12.70
CA ILE A 70 10.06 -1.34 -11.89
C ILE A 70 9.86 0.14 -11.65
N TRP A 71 10.84 1.00 -11.93
CA TRP A 71 10.78 2.40 -11.52
C TRP A 71 9.69 3.21 -12.22
N ASP A 72 9.52 3.01 -13.53
CA ASP A 72 8.41 3.60 -14.28
C ASP A 72 7.07 3.18 -13.71
N ILE A 73 6.93 1.88 -13.47
CA ILE A 73 5.71 1.27 -12.95
C ILE A 73 5.39 1.84 -11.57
N ALA A 74 6.37 1.85 -10.66
CA ALA A 74 6.18 2.33 -9.30
C ALA A 74 5.74 3.80 -9.28
N VAL A 75 6.45 4.70 -9.97
CA VAL A 75 6.08 6.12 -10.04
C VAL A 75 4.68 6.33 -10.64
N GLN A 76 4.35 5.58 -11.69
CA GLN A 76 3.05 5.69 -12.37
C GLN A 76 1.91 5.14 -11.51
N THR A 77 2.14 4.07 -10.77
CA THR A 77 1.16 3.49 -9.85
C THR A 77 0.83 4.46 -8.71
N GLU A 78 1.83 5.06 -8.08
CA GLU A 78 1.61 6.07 -7.03
C GLU A 78 0.86 7.30 -7.57
N GLY A 79 1.25 7.78 -8.76
CA GLY A 79 0.57 8.88 -9.44
C GLY A 79 -0.91 8.57 -9.72
N ARG A 80 -1.21 7.37 -10.19
CA ARG A 80 -2.58 6.93 -10.46
C ARG A 80 -3.37 6.71 -9.18
N ALA A 81 -2.77 6.13 -8.14
CA ALA A 81 -3.39 5.94 -6.83
C ALA A 81 -3.84 7.29 -6.27
N SER A 82 -2.94 8.28 -6.22
CA SER A 82 -3.24 9.62 -5.70
C SER A 82 -4.49 10.25 -6.35
N ILE A 83 -4.64 10.15 -7.69
CA ILE A 83 -5.81 10.67 -8.42
C ILE A 83 -7.07 9.86 -8.14
N ARG A 84 -6.99 8.52 -8.07
CA ARG A 84 -8.15 7.66 -7.78
C ARG A 84 -8.70 7.95 -6.37
N VAL A 85 -7.81 8.06 -5.38
CA VAL A 85 -8.19 8.39 -4.00
C VAL A 85 -8.79 9.80 -3.93
N ALA A 86 -8.14 10.80 -4.51
CA ALA A 86 -8.63 12.17 -4.52
C ALA A 86 -10.01 12.29 -5.19
N THR A 87 -10.22 11.57 -6.28
CA THR A 87 -11.51 11.54 -7.00
C THR A 87 -12.61 10.92 -6.14
N TYR A 88 -12.32 9.83 -5.42
CA TYR A 88 -13.29 9.25 -4.48
C TYR A 88 -13.54 10.16 -3.28
N ALA A 89 -12.50 10.79 -2.73
CA ALA A 89 -12.62 11.76 -1.63
C ALA A 89 -13.58 12.89 -1.99
N ALA A 90 -13.49 13.44 -3.21
CA ALA A 90 -14.37 14.50 -3.69
C ALA A 90 -15.86 14.09 -3.74
N ALA A 91 -16.15 12.80 -3.95
CA ALA A 91 -17.52 12.27 -3.97
C ALA A 91 -18.07 11.89 -2.59
N VAL A 92 -17.25 11.86 -1.54
CA VAL A 92 -17.68 11.50 -0.17
C VAL A 92 -18.32 12.68 0.53
N HIS A 93 -19.48 12.49 1.16
CA HIS A 93 -20.18 13.53 1.92
C HIS A 93 -19.73 13.68 3.39
N ASP A 94 -19.42 12.56 4.06
CA ASP A 94 -19.01 12.58 5.46
C ASP A 94 -17.66 13.32 5.61
N PRO A 95 -17.58 14.36 6.46
CA PRO A 95 -16.39 15.21 6.53
C PRO A 95 -15.18 14.48 7.11
N HIS A 96 -15.37 13.56 8.06
CA HIS A 96 -14.26 12.81 8.65
C HIS A 96 -13.67 11.82 7.64
N LEU A 97 -14.53 11.11 6.92
CA LEU A 97 -14.09 10.19 5.88
C LEU A 97 -13.43 10.92 4.71
N ARG A 98 -13.99 12.06 4.29
CA ARG A 98 -13.40 12.88 3.22
C ARG A 98 -11.99 13.34 3.59
N GLU A 99 -11.80 13.79 4.83
CA GLU A 99 -10.49 14.26 5.29
C GLU A 99 -9.48 13.12 5.38
N ALA A 100 -9.88 11.95 5.90
CA ALA A 100 -9.03 10.77 5.92
C ALA A 100 -8.62 10.33 4.50
N LEU A 101 -9.55 10.33 3.55
CA LEU A 101 -9.23 10.02 2.14
C LEU A 101 -8.33 11.07 1.50
N ARG A 102 -8.52 12.37 1.80
CA ARG A 102 -7.61 13.42 1.33
C ARG A 102 -6.19 13.22 1.86
N MET A 103 -6.05 12.81 3.12
CA MET A 103 -4.76 12.47 3.69
C MET A 103 -4.14 11.28 2.95
N ASN A 104 -4.84 10.14 2.85
CA ASN A 104 -4.35 8.96 2.14
C ASN A 104 -3.89 9.32 0.71
N GLY A 105 -4.71 10.01 -0.08
CA GLY A 105 -4.33 10.44 -1.44
C GLY A 105 -3.15 11.41 -1.49
N GLY A 106 -2.94 12.21 -0.44
CA GLY A 106 -1.75 13.05 -0.28
C GLY A 106 -0.50 12.25 0.07
N GLU A 107 -0.64 11.15 0.81
CA GLU A 107 0.45 10.21 1.09
C GLU A 107 0.86 9.46 -0.18
N GLU A 108 -0.09 8.98 -1.00
CA GLU A 108 0.20 8.39 -2.33
C GLU A 108 0.99 9.38 -3.23
N ALA A 109 0.54 10.64 -3.29
CA ALA A 109 1.22 11.68 -4.04
C ALA A 109 2.64 11.94 -3.51
N ARG A 110 2.85 11.77 -2.20
CA ARG A 110 4.15 11.89 -1.57
C ARG A 110 5.03 10.67 -1.87
N HIS A 111 4.49 9.46 -1.92
CA HIS A 111 5.22 8.25 -2.33
C HIS A 111 5.76 8.39 -3.75
N LYS A 112 4.93 8.87 -4.67
CA LYS A 112 5.37 9.24 -6.03
C LYS A 112 6.59 10.16 -5.99
N LEU A 113 6.53 11.23 -5.17
CA LEU A 113 7.63 12.18 -5.07
C LEU A 113 8.90 11.55 -4.48
N VAL A 114 8.78 10.68 -3.48
CA VAL A 114 9.92 9.91 -2.93
C VAL A 114 10.58 9.08 -4.04
N LEU A 115 9.79 8.33 -4.81
CA LEU A 115 10.29 7.50 -5.90
C LEU A 115 10.91 8.34 -7.03
N SER A 116 10.27 9.46 -7.42
CA SER A 116 10.83 10.40 -8.39
C SER A 116 12.18 10.98 -7.93
N LYS A 117 12.35 11.22 -6.63
CA LYS A 117 13.63 11.68 -6.08
C LYS A 117 14.69 10.58 -5.99
N LEU A 118 14.30 9.33 -5.76
CA LEU A 118 15.22 8.20 -5.83
C LEU A 118 15.84 8.08 -7.23
N VAL A 119 14.98 8.06 -8.26
CA VAL A 119 15.43 7.84 -9.64
C VAL A 119 16.31 8.98 -10.14
N GLU A 120 16.00 10.21 -9.74
CA GLU A 120 16.85 11.39 -9.98
C GLU A 120 18.21 11.23 -9.29
N ALA A 121 18.23 10.82 -8.02
CA ALA A 121 19.46 10.68 -7.23
C ALA A 121 20.41 9.59 -7.78
N TYR A 122 19.86 8.53 -8.38
CA TYR A 122 20.64 7.41 -8.93
C TYR A 122 20.74 7.39 -10.46
N GLY A 123 20.33 8.47 -11.13
CA GLY A 123 20.46 8.61 -12.58
C GLY A 123 19.68 7.58 -13.39
N ILE A 124 18.50 7.19 -12.90
CA ILE A 124 17.61 6.24 -13.57
C ILE A 124 16.69 7.04 -14.48
N GLU A 125 16.80 6.79 -15.79
CA GLU A 125 15.94 7.41 -16.79
C GLU A 125 14.56 6.76 -16.78
N LEU A 126 13.52 7.56 -16.52
CA LEU A 126 12.13 7.14 -16.61
C LEU A 126 11.57 7.38 -18.01
N ALA A 127 10.66 6.50 -18.42
CA ALA A 127 9.76 6.76 -19.52
C ALA A 127 8.87 7.98 -19.21
N PRO A 128 8.42 8.73 -20.23
CA PRO A 128 7.50 9.84 -20.05
C PRO A 128 6.25 9.42 -19.27
N GLU A 129 5.91 10.16 -18.22
CA GLU A 129 4.73 9.86 -17.42
C GLU A 129 3.44 10.06 -18.25
N PRO A 130 2.51 9.08 -18.23
CA PRO A 130 1.21 9.25 -18.85
C PRO A 130 0.36 10.25 -18.05
N PRO A 131 -0.66 10.87 -18.67
CA PRO A 131 -1.64 11.62 -17.91
C PRO A 131 -2.43 10.70 -16.97
N TYR A 132 -2.79 11.22 -15.80
CA TYR A 132 -3.63 10.54 -14.81
C TYR A 132 -5.02 11.22 -14.75
N PRO A 133 -5.92 10.97 -15.73
CA PRO A 133 -7.25 11.56 -15.70
C PRO A 133 -8.06 11.00 -14.52
N ALA A 134 -8.99 11.81 -14.01
CA ALA A 134 -9.93 11.36 -12.99
C ALA A 134 -10.78 10.18 -13.55
N PRO A 135 -10.96 9.09 -12.78
CA PRO A 135 -11.77 7.96 -13.21
C PRO A 135 -13.26 8.30 -13.27
N ASP A 136 -13.96 7.77 -14.28
CA ASP A 136 -15.42 7.93 -14.41
C ASP A 136 -16.20 7.31 -13.24
N ASP A 137 -15.70 6.19 -12.71
CA ASP A 137 -16.30 5.46 -11.58
C ASP A 137 -15.38 5.53 -10.36
N ALA A 138 -15.49 6.64 -9.61
CA ALA A 138 -14.68 6.93 -8.44
C ALA A 138 -14.69 5.80 -7.40
N LEU A 139 -15.86 5.21 -7.13
CA LEU A 139 -15.99 4.11 -6.16
C LEU A 139 -15.27 2.85 -6.64
N ARG A 140 -15.44 2.46 -7.90
CA ARG A 140 -14.73 1.29 -8.45
C ARG A 140 -13.23 1.52 -8.46
N ALA A 141 -12.78 2.72 -8.81
CA ALA A 141 -11.36 3.07 -8.85
C ALA A 141 -10.73 3.03 -7.45
N TRP A 142 -11.39 3.59 -6.43
CA TRP A 142 -10.96 3.48 -5.04
C TRP A 142 -10.89 2.03 -4.55
N MET A 143 -11.89 1.21 -4.88
CA MET A 143 -11.87 -0.21 -4.54
C MET A 143 -10.72 -0.94 -5.24
N LEU A 144 -10.46 -0.64 -6.52
CA LEU A 144 -9.35 -1.23 -7.27
C LEU A 144 -8.01 -0.91 -6.62
N THR A 145 -7.77 0.35 -6.28
CA THR A 145 -6.58 0.83 -5.57
C THR A 145 -6.41 0.10 -4.23
N GLY A 146 -7.38 0.20 -3.31
CA GLY A 146 -7.20 -0.40 -1.97
C GLY A 146 -7.13 -1.93 -1.95
N TYR A 147 -7.80 -2.64 -2.87
CA TYR A 147 -7.59 -4.08 -3.00
C TYR A 147 -6.24 -4.43 -3.63
N SER A 148 -5.71 -3.61 -4.55
CA SER A 148 -4.36 -3.81 -5.09
C SER A 148 -3.31 -3.59 -4.01
N GLU A 149 -3.37 -2.46 -3.27
CA GLU A 149 -2.49 -2.18 -2.14
C GLU A 149 -2.48 -3.33 -1.13
N CYS A 150 -3.64 -3.90 -0.78
CA CYS A 150 -3.70 -5.08 0.10
C CYS A 150 -2.86 -6.27 -0.39
N ILE A 151 -2.72 -6.45 -1.71
CA ILE A 151 -1.90 -7.50 -2.31
C ILE A 151 -0.45 -7.04 -2.40
N ASP A 152 -0.23 -5.83 -2.90
CA ASP A 152 1.08 -5.31 -3.23
C ASP A 152 1.88 -5.03 -1.96
N SER A 153 1.27 -4.40 -0.95
CA SER A 153 1.82 -4.25 0.40
C SER A 153 2.23 -5.60 1.02
N PHE A 154 1.35 -6.62 0.94
CA PHE A 154 1.63 -7.92 1.57
C PHE A 154 2.93 -8.55 1.06
N PHE A 155 3.14 -8.51 -0.26
CA PHE A 155 4.37 -9.02 -0.87
C PHE A 155 5.55 -8.06 -0.71
N ALA A 156 5.32 -6.76 -0.83
CA ALA A 156 6.35 -5.74 -0.61
C ALA A 156 6.96 -5.86 0.78
N PHE A 157 6.15 -6.08 1.82
CA PHE A 157 6.63 -6.24 3.19
C PHE A 157 7.64 -7.38 3.34
N GLY A 158 7.33 -8.57 2.83
CA GLY A 158 8.25 -9.71 2.91
C GLY A 158 9.47 -9.56 2.02
N LEU A 159 9.30 -8.96 0.83
CA LEU A 159 10.40 -8.72 -0.09
C LEU A 159 11.40 -7.69 0.43
N PHE A 160 10.90 -6.66 1.11
CA PHE A 160 11.70 -5.64 1.75
C PHE A 160 12.55 -6.23 2.88
N GLU A 161 11.94 -7.06 3.73
CA GLU A 161 12.67 -7.76 4.79
C GLU A 161 13.66 -8.79 4.22
N ALA A 162 13.31 -9.50 3.14
CA ALA A 162 14.25 -10.37 2.43
C ALA A 162 15.46 -9.59 1.88
N ALA A 163 15.23 -8.42 1.29
CA ALA A 163 16.29 -7.54 0.80
C ALA A 163 17.21 -7.06 1.93
N ARG A 164 16.62 -6.70 3.07
CA ARG A 164 17.35 -6.28 4.28
C ARG A 164 18.20 -7.42 4.84
N GLN A 165 17.62 -8.60 5.05
CA GLN A 165 18.33 -9.75 5.63
C GLN A 165 19.45 -10.28 4.73
N SER A 166 19.28 -10.21 3.41
CA SER A 166 20.30 -10.66 2.46
C SER A 166 21.40 -9.64 2.20
N GLY A 167 21.25 -8.39 2.66
CA GLY A 167 22.14 -7.28 2.29
C GLY A 167 22.08 -6.94 0.80
N TYR A 168 21.00 -7.32 0.10
CA TYR A 168 20.83 -7.06 -1.32
C TYR A 168 20.84 -5.55 -1.60
N PHE A 169 20.23 -4.75 -0.72
CA PHE A 169 20.40 -3.30 -0.70
C PHE A 169 21.10 -2.87 0.59
N PRO A 170 21.90 -1.78 0.56
CA PRO A 170 22.46 -1.22 1.78
C PRO A 170 21.35 -0.87 2.77
N GLU A 171 21.57 -1.18 4.06
CA GLU A 171 20.56 -0.98 5.11
C GLU A 171 20.05 0.47 5.15
N VAL A 172 20.95 1.45 4.99
CA VAL A 172 20.57 2.87 4.96
C VAL A 172 19.62 3.24 3.80
N LEU A 173 19.71 2.55 2.65
CA LEU A 173 18.77 2.73 1.54
C LEU A 173 17.40 2.11 1.89
N VAL A 174 17.42 0.94 2.53
CA VAL A 174 16.21 0.26 3.00
C VAL A 174 15.51 1.10 4.08
N GLU A 175 16.23 1.63 5.06
CA GLU A 175 15.67 2.49 6.12
C GLU A 175 15.00 3.76 5.57
N THR A 176 15.52 4.31 4.46
CA THR A 176 14.94 5.49 3.80
C THR A 176 13.49 5.25 3.33
N PHE A 177 13.13 4.02 2.98
CA PHE A 177 11.79 3.65 2.54
C PHE A 177 10.87 3.17 3.67
N GLU A 178 11.40 2.89 4.85
CA GLU A 178 10.61 2.36 5.96
C GLU A 178 9.35 3.21 6.29
N PRO A 179 9.39 4.56 6.23
CA PRO A 179 8.18 5.37 6.37
C PRO A 179 7.13 5.14 5.28
N VAL A 180 7.55 4.96 4.02
CA VAL A 180 6.64 4.63 2.89
C VAL A 180 5.95 3.30 3.17
N ILE A 181 6.74 2.27 3.50
CA ILE A 181 6.21 0.92 3.75
C ILE A 181 5.28 0.88 4.98
N GLN A 182 5.51 1.72 5.99
CA GLN A 182 4.60 1.81 7.12
C GLN A 182 3.31 2.58 6.80
N GLU A 183 3.36 3.55 5.90
CA GLU A 183 2.16 4.25 5.41
C GLU A 183 1.25 3.31 4.62
N GLU A 184 1.82 2.46 3.76
CA GLU A 184 1.10 1.37 3.09
C GLU A 184 0.32 0.49 4.08
N ALA A 185 0.93 0.15 5.22
CA ALA A 185 0.27 -0.63 6.27
C ALA A 185 -0.94 0.12 6.88
N ARG A 186 -0.87 1.44 7.01
CA ARG A 186 -2.00 2.28 7.46
C ARG A 186 -3.10 2.33 6.40
N HIS A 187 -2.74 2.44 5.13
CA HIS A 187 -3.67 2.52 4.00
C HIS A 187 -4.51 1.26 3.87
N ILE A 188 -3.87 0.08 3.87
CA ILE A 188 -4.59 -1.20 3.80
C ILE A 188 -5.45 -1.45 5.05
N LEU A 189 -5.01 -0.99 6.23
CA LEU A 189 -5.79 -1.06 7.46
C LEU A 189 -7.01 -0.14 7.39
N PHE A 190 -6.84 1.09 6.93
CA PHE A 190 -7.93 2.05 6.67
C PHE A 190 -8.93 1.46 5.67
N PHE A 191 -8.44 0.94 4.53
CA PHE A 191 -9.27 0.36 3.48
C PHE A 191 -10.07 -0.86 3.96
N ALA A 192 -9.45 -1.79 4.70
CA ALA A 192 -10.14 -2.96 5.24
C ALA A 192 -11.32 -2.58 6.14
N ASN A 193 -11.15 -1.54 6.97
CA ASN A 193 -12.21 -1.02 7.82
C ASN A 193 -13.26 -0.23 7.01
N TRP A 194 -12.83 0.55 6.02
CA TRP A 194 -13.73 1.26 5.11
C TRP A 194 -14.64 0.29 4.34
N VAL A 195 -14.11 -0.78 3.74
CA VAL A 195 -14.92 -1.77 2.99
C VAL A 195 -15.98 -2.39 3.90
N ALA A 196 -15.59 -2.77 5.13
CA ALA A 196 -16.50 -3.37 6.10
C ALA A 196 -17.59 -2.41 6.58
N TRP A 197 -17.22 -1.14 6.80
CA TRP A 197 -18.15 -0.08 7.14
C TRP A 197 -19.10 0.23 5.98
N TYR A 198 -18.57 0.50 4.78
CA TYR A 198 -19.33 0.88 3.60
C TYR A 198 -20.36 -0.19 3.23
N ARG A 199 -19.97 -1.47 3.22
CA ARG A 199 -20.91 -2.57 2.98
C ARG A 199 -22.06 -2.61 3.99
N ARG A 200 -21.80 -2.25 5.25
CA ARG A 200 -22.81 -2.26 6.32
C ARG A 200 -23.65 -0.99 6.38
N SER A 201 -23.14 0.15 5.95
CA SER A 201 -23.88 1.41 5.87
C SER A 201 -24.83 1.45 4.67
N LEU A 202 -24.60 0.63 3.64
CA LEU A 202 -25.50 0.54 2.50
C LEU A 202 -26.89 -0.03 2.87
N PRO A 203 -27.98 0.55 2.31
CA PRO A 203 -29.29 -0.07 2.32
C PRO A 203 -29.25 -1.47 1.71
N TRP A 204 -30.10 -2.37 2.19
CA TRP A 204 -30.07 -3.79 1.80
C TRP A 204 -30.14 -4.01 0.27
N TYR A 205 -30.90 -3.18 -0.45
CA TYR A 205 -31.06 -3.27 -1.91
C TYR A 205 -29.82 -2.82 -2.70
N ARG A 206 -28.91 -2.03 -2.12
CA ARG A 206 -27.64 -1.65 -2.77
C ARG A 206 -26.52 -2.67 -2.54
N LYS A 207 -26.69 -3.58 -1.57
CA LYS A 207 -25.67 -4.58 -1.21
C LYS A 207 -25.34 -5.55 -2.36
N PRO A 208 -26.31 -6.09 -3.13
CA PRO A 208 -25.99 -6.92 -4.29
C PRO A 208 -25.16 -6.19 -5.33
N GLY A 209 -25.50 -4.93 -5.65
CA GLY A 209 -24.72 -4.11 -6.58
C GLY A 209 -23.28 -3.87 -6.11
N PHE A 210 -23.09 -3.60 -4.81
CA PHE A 210 -21.75 -3.47 -4.23
C PHE A 210 -20.95 -4.78 -4.25
N LEU A 211 -21.62 -5.92 -4.02
CA LEU A 211 -20.99 -7.24 -4.13
C LEU A 211 -20.53 -7.52 -5.57
N LEU A 212 -21.37 -7.24 -6.57
CA LEU A 212 -21.02 -7.40 -7.98
C LEU A 212 -19.85 -6.48 -8.39
N LYS A 213 -19.85 -5.23 -7.91
CA LYS A 213 -18.73 -4.30 -8.13
C LYS A 213 -17.44 -4.80 -7.47
N THR A 214 -17.54 -5.37 -6.27
CA THR A 214 -16.39 -6.00 -5.58
C THR A 214 -15.86 -7.18 -6.40
N ALA A 215 -16.75 -8.05 -6.88
CA ALA A 215 -16.36 -9.19 -7.72
C ALA A 215 -15.69 -8.74 -9.02
N SER A 216 -16.20 -7.69 -9.69
CA SER A 216 -15.60 -7.19 -10.93
C SER A 216 -14.21 -6.57 -10.72
N VAL A 217 -13.96 -5.94 -9.58
CA VAL A 217 -12.62 -5.50 -9.17
C VAL A 217 -11.68 -6.70 -9.00
N TRP A 218 -12.07 -7.71 -8.24
CA TRP A 218 -11.26 -8.92 -8.05
C TRP A 218 -10.98 -9.66 -9.36
N ILE A 219 -11.97 -9.77 -10.26
CA ILE A 219 -11.78 -10.37 -11.58
C ILE A 219 -10.73 -9.58 -12.38
N SER A 220 -10.76 -8.24 -12.32
CA SER A 220 -9.76 -7.40 -12.98
C SER A 220 -8.37 -7.67 -12.39
N LEU A 221 -8.23 -7.62 -11.07
CA LEU A 221 -6.98 -7.88 -10.34
C LEU A 221 -6.38 -9.27 -10.61
N ILE A 222 -7.21 -10.30 -10.75
CA ILE A 222 -6.77 -11.66 -11.07
C ILE A 222 -6.36 -11.76 -12.54
N ARG A 223 -7.17 -11.21 -13.45
CA ARG A 223 -6.86 -11.21 -14.88
C ARG A 223 -5.54 -10.50 -15.16
N ASP A 224 -5.33 -9.34 -14.55
CA ASP A 224 -4.14 -8.54 -14.77
C ASP A 224 -2.88 -9.30 -14.29
N ARG A 225 -2.96 -10.00 -13.15
CA ARG A 225 -1.89 -10.89 -12.65
C ARG A 225 -1.66 -12.15 -13.51
N ILE A 226 -2.73 -12.73 -14.10
CA ILE A 226 -2.59 -13.86 -15.04
C ILE A 226 -1.96 -13.40 -16.36
N SER A 227 -2.34 -12.23 -16.86
CA SER A 227 -1.79 -11.64 -18.09
C SER A 227 -0.29 -11.45 -17.96
N LEU A 228 0.14 -10.93 -16.80
CA LEU A 228 1.54 -10.79 -16.42
C LEU A 228 2.27 -12.12 -16.45
N ALA A 229 1.75 -13.13 -15.75
CA ALA A 229 2.37 -14.47 -15.70
C ALA A 229 2.49 -15.14 -17.09
N ARG A 230 1.73 -14.67 -18.09
CA ARG A 230 1.75 -15.16 -19.47
C ARG A 230 2.54 -14.28 -20.45
N GLY A 231 3.07 -13.13 -20.00
CA GLY A 231 3.86 -12.22 -20.83
C GLY A 231 3.08 -11.47 -21.93
N PHE A 232 1.74 -11.43 -21.84
CA PHE A 232 0.90 -10.67 -22.77
C PHE A 232 0.41 -9.41 -22.05
N ASP A 233 0.98 -8.23 -22.29
CA ASP A 233 0.43 -6.98 -21.76
C ASP A 233 -0.04 -6.06 -22.89
N THR A 234 -1.31 -5.66 -22.83
CA THR A 234 -1.96 -4.77 -23.80
C THR A 234 -2.84 -3.68 -23.16
N SER A 235 -2.92 -3.58 -21.82
CA SER A 235 -4.04 -2.83 -21.19
C SER A 235 -3.67 -1.66 -20.28
N GLY A 236 -2.41 -1.43 -19.92
CA GLY A 236 -1.98 -0.30 -19.07
C GLY A 236 -2.51 -0.30 -17.62
N ALA A 237 -3.60 -1.02 -17.33
CA ALA A 237 -4.07 -1.38 -15.99
C ALA A 237 -3.17 -2.44 -15.32
N ALA A 238 -2.37 -3.15 -16.12
CA ALA A 238 -1.39 -4.13 -15.65
C ALA A 238 -0.19 -3.49 -14.92
N GLN A 239 0.07 -2.20 -15.10
CA GLN A 239 1.21 -1.54 -14.43
C GLN A 239 1.08 -1.61 -12.90
N ASP A 240 -0.11 -1.36 -12.34
CA ASP A 240 -0.34 -1.38 -10.88
C ASP A 240 -0.12 -2.78 -10.25
N ALA A 241 -0.35 -3.87 -10.99
CA ALA A 241 -0.25 -5.24 -10.47
C ALA A 241 1.14 -5.87 -10.56
N ASN A 242 2.12 -5.15 -11.12
CA ASN A 242 3.45 -5.67 -11.49
C ASN A 242 4.53 -5.47 -10.41
N PHE A 243 4.27 -4.67 -9.38
CA PHE A 243 5.32 -4.26 -8.44
C PHE A 243 5.99 -5.43 -7.71
N PRO A 244 5.25 -6.37 -7.07
CA PRO A 244 5.93 -7.40 -6.28
C PRO A 244 6.55 -8.53 -7.10
N ALA A 245 6.03 -8.83 -8.29
CA ALA A 245 6.54 -9.91 -9.15
C ALA A 245 7.89 -9.55 -9.77
N ASN A 246 8.00 -8.33 -10.34
CA ASN A 246 9.22 -7.88 -11.00
C ASN A 246 10.38 -7.66 -10.01
N VAL A 247 10.07 -7.17 -8.80
CA VAL A 247 11.08 -7.04 -7.74
C VAL A 247 11.43 -8.43 -7.16
N GLY A 248 10.45 -9.34 -7.05
CA GLY A 248 10.63 -10.70 -6.54
C GLY A 248 11.71 -11.48 -7.28
N ASP A 249 11.66 -11.51 -8.61
CA ASP A 249 12.66 -12.22 -9.43
C ASP A 249 14.07 -11.64 -9.29
N SER A 250 14.18 -10.33 -9.04
CA SER A 250 15.45 -9.62 -8.94
C SER A 250 16.08 -9.71 -7.55
N VAL A 251 15.26 -9.67 -6.49
CA VAL A 251 15.68 -9.50 -5.08
C VAL A 251 15.62 -10.82 -4.30
N ALA A 252 14.66 -11.69 -4.59
CA ALA A 252 14.46 -12.94 -3.85
C ALA A 252 15.23 -14.14 -4.43
N GLY A 253 16.18 -13.94 -5.35
CA GLY A 253 16.86 -15.02 -6.10
C GLY A 253 17.53 -16.10 -5.24
N ASN A 254 17.82 -15.83 -3.96
CA ASN A 254 18.38 -16.79 -2.99
C ASN A 254 17.39 -17.21 -1.88
N VAL A 255 16.17 -16.68 -1.87
CA VAL A 255 15.14 -16.94 -0.85
C VAL A 255 14.15 -17.97 -1.40
N SER A 256 13.94 -19.06 -0.66
CA SER A 256 12.94 -20.05 -1.06
C SER A 256 11.53 -19.43 -1.08
N VAL A 257 10.66 -19.90 -1.95
CA VAL A 257 9.25 -19.43 -2.00
C VAL A 257 8.56 -19.61 -0.64
N ALA A 258 8.84 -20.70 0.08
CA ALA A 258 8.36 -20.93 1.42
C ALA A 258 8.83 -19.85 2.41
N SER A 259 10.13 -19.55 2.41
CA SER A 259 10.72 -18.51 3.26
C SER A 259 10.16 -17.13 2.93
N LEU A 260 9.95 -16.80 1.66
CA LEU A 260 9.36 -15.53 1.26
C LEU A 260 7.91 -15.40 1.76
N ILE A 261 7.11 -16.46 1.64
CA ILE A 261 5.75 -16.46 2.19
C ILE A 261 5.77 -16.27 3.71
N ASP A 262 6.68 -16.93 4.41
CA ASP A 262 6.83 -16.79 5.86
C ASP A 262 7.22 -15.36 6.25
N LEU A 263 8.12 -14.71 5.50
CA LEU A 263 8.48 -13.30 5.68
C LEU A 263 7.29 -12.37 5.43
N CYS A 264 6.54 -12.55 4.34
CA CYS A 264 5.34 -11.75 4.07
C CYS A 264 4.31 -11.86 5.21
N LEU A 265 4.08 -13.08 5.72
CA LEU A 265 3.14 -13.31 6.84
C LEU A 265 3.61 -12.64 8.14
N ALA A 266 4.90 -12.79 8.46
CA ALA A 266 5.50 -12.21 9.66
C ALA A 266 5.47 -10.68 9.62
N GLU A 267 5.91 -10.08 8.50
CA GLU A 267 5.97 -8.62 8.37
C GLU A 267 4.58 -7.99 8.28
N ASN A 268 3.64 -8.62 7.57
CA ASN A 268 2.24 -8.17 7.57
C ASN A 268 1.64 -8.17 8.99
N ALA A 269 1.96 -9.17 9.81
CA ALA A 269 1.52 -9.21 11.21
C ALA A 269 2.23 -8.13 12.06
N ARG A 270 3.55 -8.01 11.93
CA ARG A 270 4.39 -7.06 12.67
C ARG A 270 3.92 -5.63 12.43
N ARG A 271 3.77 -5.22 11.17
CA ARG A 271 3.40 -3.85 10.77
C ARG A 271 2.03 -3.42 11.25
N MET A 272 1.09 -4.36 11.39
CA MET A 272 -0.27 -4.08 11.85
C MET A 272 -0.48 -4.34 13.36
N SER A 273 0.54 -4.79 14.08
CA SER A 273 0.42 -5.19 15.50
C SER A 273 0.27 -4.02 16.46
N GLY A 274 0.83 -2.86 16.14
CA GLY A 274 0.77 -1.67 16.99
C GLY A 274 -0.55 -0.89 16.92
N TYR A 275 -1.45 -1.24 16.00
CA TYR A 275 -2.77 -0.59 15.90
C TYR A 275 -3.81 -1.32 16.76
N ASP A 276 -4.82 -0.57 17.22
CA ASP A 276 -5.93 -1.07 18.04
C ASP A 276 -6.51 -2.38 17.50
N ALA A 277 -6.50 -3.44 18.32
CA ALA A 277 -6.91 -4.79 17.93
C ALA A 277 -8.38 -4.89 17.46
N ARG A 278 -9.22 -3.88 17.74
CA ARG A 278 -10.62 -3.83 17.31
C ARG A 278 -10.79 -3.41 15.85
N LEU A 279 -9.77 -2.81 15.22
CA LEU A 279 -9.75 -2.55 13.79
C LEU A 279 -9.65 -3.88 13.02
N LEU A 280 -10.30 -3.95 11.87
CA LEU A 280 -10.18 -5.10 10.96
C LEU A 280 -8.86 -5.05 10.21
N ARG A 281 -8.25 -6.22 10.00
CA ARG A 281 -7.05 -6.39 9.17
C ARG A 281 -7.42 -7.02 7.83
N PRO A 282 -6.67 -6.77 6.74
CA PRO A 282 -6.77 -7.55 5.52
C PRO A 282 -6.55 -9.04 5.79
N THR A 283 -7.45 -9.90 5.32
CA THR A 283 -7.39 -11.35 5.58
C THR A 283 -7.25 -12.21 4.34
N THR A 284 -7.71 -11.75 3.17
CA THR A 284 -7.73 -12.55 1.94
C THR A 284 -6.35 -13.03 1.53
N VAL A 285 -5.39 -12.10 1.36
CA VAL A 285 -4.04 -12.44 0.89
C VAL A 285 -3.26 -13.26 1.93
N PRO A 286 -3.25 -12.90 3.24
CA PRO A 286 -2.63 -13.75 4.25
C PRO A 286 -3.26 -15.15 4.37
N MET A 287 -4.57 -15.29 4.14
CA MET A 287 -5.23 -16.60 4.14
C MET A 287 -4.76 -17.45 2.95
N LEU A 288 -4.73 -16.88 1.75
CA LEU A 288 -4.24 -17.56 0.55
C LEU A 288 -2.76 -17.93 0.67
N ALA A 289 -1.93 -17.04 1.23
CA ALA A 289 -0.52 -17.30 1.48
C ALA A 289 -0.31 -18.46 2.47
N ARG A 290 -1.05 -18.49 3.58
CA ARG A 290 -1.02 -19.63 4.53
C ARG A 290 -1.48 -20.93 3.89
N LEU A 291 -2.44 -20.88 2.97
CA LEU A 291 -2.88 -22.06 2.24
C LEU A 291 -1.78 -22.54 1.29
N ALA A 292 -1.19 -21.65 0.48
CA ALA A 292 -0.09 -21.96 -0.43
C ALA A 292 1.13 -22.53 0.32
N ARG A 293 1.47 -21.96 1.49
CA ARG A 293 2.59 -22.41 2.34
C ARG A 293 2.49 -23.87 2.77
N ARG A 294 1.28 -24.45 2.84
CA ARG A 294 1.10 -25.88 3.15
C ARG A 294 1.57 -26.82 2.03
N PHE A 295 1.67 -26.30 0.80
CA PHE A 295 2.03 -27.07 -0.38
C PHE A 295 3.46 -26.77 -0.87
N VAL A 296 4.06 -25.65 -0.45
CA VAL A 296 5.43 -25.27 -0.77
C VAL A 296 6.34 -25.65 0.40
N LYS A 297 7.42 -26.40 0.12
CA LYS A 297 8.42 -26.79 1.11
C LYS A 297 9.36 -25.65 1.42
#